data_AF-H1AEJ6-F1
#
_entry.id   AF-H1AEJ6-F1
#
_cell.length_a   1.000
_cell.length_b   1.000
_cell.length_c   1.000
_cell.angle_alpha   90.00
_cell.angle_beta   90.00
_cell.angle_gamma   90.00
#
_symmetry.space_group_name_H-M   'P 1'
#
loop_
_entity.id
_entity.type
_entity.pdbx_description
1 polymer ?
#
loop_
_entity_poly.entity_id
_entity_poly.type
_entity_poly.pdbx_seq_one_letter_code
_entity_poly.pdbx_strand_id
1 'polypeptide(L)'
;NGEVMPGQWEYQVGPSVGIEAGDHIWCSRYILERITEQAGVVLSLDPKPIEGDWNGAGCHTNYSTLSMREQGGFEVIKKAILNLALRHEVHISAYGEGNERRLTGKHETASINDFSWGVANRGCSVRVGRETEQQGK
;
A
#
# COMPACT_ATOMS: atom_id res chain seq x y z
N ASN A 1 13.36 -1.59 -4.73
CA ASN A 1 13.54 -2.88 -5.45
C ASN A 1 12.97 -2.77 -6.86
N GLY A 2 13.37 -3.65 -7.78
CA GLY A 2 12.65 -3.83 -9.04
C GLY A 2 11.29 -4.49 -8.78
N GLU A 3 10.26 -4.03 -9.48
CA GLU A 3 8.90 -4.59 -9.40
C GLU A 3 8.62 -5.58 -10.54
N VAL A 4 7.42 -6.17 -10.53
CA VAL A 4 7.04 -7.24 -11.47
C VAL A 4 7.00 -6.77 -12.92
N MET A 5 6.46 -5.58 -13.19
CA MET A 5 6.41 -5.04 -14.56
C MET A 5 7.78 -4.48 -14.96
N PRO A 6 8.32 -4.82 -16.15
CA PRO A 6 9.55 -4.21 -16.66
C PRO A 6 9.46 -2.68 -16.69
N GLY A 7 10.44 -2.01 -16.10
CA GLY A 7 10.46 -0.54 -15.96
C GLY A 7 9.73 -0.02 -14.72
N GLN A 8 9.06 -0.87 -13.93
CA GLN A 8 8.46 -0.52 -12.65
C GLN A 8 9.45 -0.73 -11.49
N TRP A 9 9.44 0.21 -10.54
CA TRP A 9 10.32 0.20 -9.37
C TRP A 9 9.55 0.62 -8.12
N GLU A 10 9.99 0.10 -6.98
CA GLU A 10 9.49 0.48 -5.66
C GLU A 10 10.65 1.01 -4.79
N TYR A 11 10.34 1.96 -3.91
CA TYR A 11 11.17 2.36 -2.79
C TYR A 11 10.27 2.56 -1.57
N GLN A 12 10.83 2.38 -0.38
CA GLN A 12 10.10 2.49 0.87
C GLN A 12 10.52 3.75 1.64
N VAL A 13 9.55 4.46 2.22
CA VAL A 13 9.77 5.61 3.10
C VAL A 13 9.22 5.27 4.47
N GLY A 14 10.07 5.29 5.50
CA GLY A 14 9.68 5.08 6.89
C GLY A 14 10.49 4.00 7.62
N PRO A 15 10.10 3.68 8.88
CA PRO A 15 8.92 4.20 9.58
C PRO A 15 8.99 5.69 9.89
N SER A 16 7.85 6.39 9.85
CA SER A 16 7.72 7.82 10.18
C SER A 16 6.50 8.05 11.07
N VAL A 17 6.51 9.08 11.90
CA VAL A 17 5.48 9.29 12.93
C VAL A 17 4.55 10.42 12.53
N GLY A 18 3.26 10.11 12.42
CA GLY A 18 2.22 11.12 12.19
C GLY A 18 2.44 11.89 10.89
N ILE A 19 2.55 13.23 11.00
CA ILE A 19 2.60 14.13 9.84
C ILE A 19 3.85 13.93 8.98
N GLU A 20 4.97 13.51 9.57
CA GLU A 20 6.24 13.31 8.88
C GLU A 20 6.14 12.28 7.75
N ALA A 21 5.24 11.30 7.86
CA ALA A 21 5.04 10.32 6.79
C ALA A 21 4.57 10.98 5.48
N GLY A 22 3.69 11.98 5.59
CA GLY A 22 3.23 12.78 4.45
C GLY A 22 4.35 13.69 3.90
N ASP A 23 5.05 14.38 4.80
CA ASP A 23 6.14 15.29 4.41
C ASP A 23 7.25 14.55 3.66
N HIS A 24 7.68 13.40 4.20
CA HIS A 24 8.75 12.59 3.61
C HIS A 24 8.35 12.01 2.26
N ILE A 25 7.13 11.45 2.11
CA ILE A 25 6.73 10.85 0.83
C ILE A 25 6.60 11.89 -0.27
N TRP A 26 6.10 13.09 0.05
CA TRP A 26 5.99 14.19 -0.92
C TRP A 26 7.37 14.72 -1.34
N CYS A 27 8.26 14.98 -0.38
CA CYS A 27 9.63 15.39 -0.70
C CYS A 27 10.37 14.32 -1.52
N SER A 28 10.17 13.04 -1.17
CA SER A 28 10.77 11.92 -1.89
C SER A 28 10.27 11.83 -3.34
N ARG A 29 8.96 12.03 -3.57
CA ARG A 29 8.38 12.05 -4.93
C ARG A 29 8.92 13.21 -5.75
N TYR A 30 9.03 14.39 -5.15
CA TYR A 30 9.64 15.55 -5.79
C TYR A 30 11.07 15.23 -6.25
N ILE A 31 11.91 14.70 -5.36
CA ILE A 31 13.30 14.32 -5.70
C ILE A 31 13.34 13.29 -6.83
N LEU A 32 12.48 12.27 -6.78
CA LEU A 32 12.38 11.26 -7.84
C LEU A 32 12.07 11.91 -9.19
N GLU A 33 11.07 12.79 -9.23
CA GLU A 33 10.68 13.50 -10.46
C GLU A 33 11.82 14.37 -11.00
N ARG A 34 12.56 15.08 -10.12
CA ARG A 34 13.75 15.87 -10.52
C ARG A 34 14.84 15.00 -11.14
N ILE A 35 15.09 13.81 -10.59
CA ILE A 35 16.07 12.86 -11.12
C ILE A 35 15.61 12.33 -12.48
N THR A 36 14.33 11.96 -12.62
CA THR A 36 13.79 11.48 -13.90
C THR A 36 13.82 12.55 -14.98
N GLU A 37 13.56 13.82 -14.62
CA GLU A 37 13.69 14.96 -15.52
C GLU A 37 15.13 15.09 -16.05
N GLN A 38 16.13 15.03 -15.16
CA GLN A 38 17.55 15.11 -15.55
C GLN A 38 17.98 13.95 -16.46
N ALA A 39 17.38 12.77 -16.28
CA ALA A 39 17.63 11.60 -17.10
C ALA A 39 16.82 11.60 -18.42
N GLY A 40 15.93 12.58 -18.64
CA GLY A 40 15.09 12.65 -19.83
C GLY A 40 14.01 11.56 -19.90
N VAL A 41 13.56 11.04 -18.75
CA VAL A 41 12.51 10.02 -18.66
C VAL A 41 11.28 10.54 -17.92
N VAL A 42 10.10 10.04 -18.26
CA VAL A 42 8.84 10.45 -17.64
C VAL A 42 8.51 9.53 -16.47
N LEU A 43 8.25 10.11 -15.30
CA LEU A 43 7.69 9.41 -14.15
C LEU A 43 6.16 9.35 -14.27
N SER A 44 5.57 8.18 -14.00
CA SER A 44 4.12 8.04 -13.84
C SER A 44 3.81 7.40 -12.49
N LEU A 45 2.81 7.96 -11.80
CA LEU A 45 2.20 7.38 -10.60
C LEU A 45 0.78 6.84 -10.88
N ASP A 46 0.42 6.67 -12.16
CA ASP A 46 -0.86 6.08 -12.53
C ASP A 46 -0.98 4.65 -11.97
N PRO A 47 -2.12 4.27 -11.36
CA PRO A 47 -2.26 2.95 -10.73
C PRO A 47 -2.26 1.79 -11.74
N LYS A 48 -2.54 2.04 -13.02
CA LYS A 48 -2.55 1.05 -14.09
C LYS A 48 -2.03 1.70 -15.39
N PRO A 49 -0.70 1.92 -15.49
CA PRO A 49 -0.13 2.69 -16.60
C PRO A 49 -0.21 1.95 -17.94
N ILE A 50 -0.24 0.61 -17.92
CA ILE A 50 -0.40 -0.25 -19.09
C ILE A 50 -1.60 -1.17 -18.83
N GLU A 51 -2.56 -1.16 -19.75
CA GLU A 51 -3.74 -2.04 -19.70
C GLU A 51 -3.36 -3.51 -19.98
N GLY A 52 -4.26 -4.43 -19.60
CA GLY A 52 -4.07 -5.86 -19.80
C GLY A 52 -3.24 -6.55 -18.71
N ASP A 53 -2.47 -7.56 -19.12
CA ASP A 53 -1.80 -8.55 -18.26
C ASP A 53 -0.47 -8.05 -17.66
N TRP A 54 -0.47 -6.79 -17.21
CA TRP A 54 0.67 -6.14 -16.55
C TRP A 54 0.30 -5.73 -15.14
N ASN A 55 1.23 -5.79 -14.19
CA ASN A 55 0.97 -5.34 -12.83
C ASN A 55 0.63 -3.83 -12.77
N GLY A 56 -0.21 -3.45 -11.83
CA GLY A 56 -0.45 -2.05 -11.51
C GLY A 56 0.56 -1.51 -10.50
N ALA A 57 0.52 -0.20 -10.25
CA ALA A 57 1.32 0.46 -9.23
C ALA A 57 0.47 0.80 -8.00
N GLY A 58 0.91 0.35 -6.83
CA GLY A 58 0.27 0.63 -5.54
C GLY A 58 1.14 1.48 -4.63
N CYS A 59 0.55 1.99 -3.55
CA CYS A 59 1.26 2.69 -2.49
C CYS A 59 0.93 2.02 -1.14
N HIS A 60 1.38 0.78 -0.96
CA HIS A 60 1.09 0.01 0.26
C HIS A 60 1.55 0.78 1.50
N THR A 61 0.63 0.94 2.46
CA THR A 61 0.87 1.71 3.69
C THR A 61 0.90 0.78 4.89
N ASN A 62 2.08 0.64 5.50
CA ASN A 62 2.22 -0.06 6.77
C ASN A 62 1.81 0.89 7.92
N TYR A 63 1.12 0.37 8.93
CA TYR A 63 0.62 1.17 10.04
C TYR A 63 0.74 0.44 11.37
N SER A 64 1.06 1.16 12.44
CA SER A 64 0.98 0.64 13.81
C SER A 64 0.82 1.76 14.85
N THR A 65 0.04 1.51 15.90
CA THR A 65 0.03 2.31 17.14
C THR A 65 1.00 1.70 18.16
N LEU A 66 1.28 2.41 19.26
CA LEU A 66 2.06 1.86 20.37
C LEU A 66 1.44 0.54 20.88
N SER A 67 0.12 0.53 21.13
CA SER A 67 -0.60 -0.65 21.60
C SER A 67 -0.60 -1.82 20.62
N MET A 68 -0.44 -1.59 19.31
CA MET A 68 -0.27 -2.67 18.34
C MET A 68 1.10 -3.33 18.48
N ARG A 69 2.15 -2.57 18.82
CA ARG A 69 3.54 -3.06 18.92
C ARG A 69 3.88 -3.68 20.28
N GLU A 70 3.02 -3.54 21.26
CA GLU A 70 3.18 -4.09 22.61
C GLU A 70 2.64 -5.53 22.71
N GLN A 71 2.97 -6.25 23.78
CA GLN A 71 2.53 -7.63 23.96
C GLN A 71 1.00 -7.75 23.92
N GLY A 72 0.47 -8.67 23.11
CA GLY A 72 -0.97 -8.82 22.90
C GLY A 72 -1.54 -7.84 21.86
N GLY A 73 -0.70 -7.04 21.21
CA GLY A 73 -1.07 -6.07 20.20
C GLY A 73 -1.73 -6.66 18.96
N PHE A 74 -1.57 -7.96 18.68
CA PHE A 74 -2.26 -8.64 17.58
C PHE A 74 -3.80 -8.56 17.68
N GLU A 75 -4.36 -8.56 18.88
CA GLU A 75 -5.81 -8.36 19.06
C GLU A 75 -6.23 -6.91 18.75
N VAL A 76 -5.36 -5.95 19.04
CA VAL A 76 -5.55 -4.54 18.66
C VAL A 76 -5.51 -4.39 17.14
N ILE A 77 -4.58 -5.10 16.47
CA ILE A 77 -4.48 -5.15 15.00
C ILE A 77 -5.77 -5.70 14.40
N LYS A 78 -6.26 -6.87 14.86
CA LYS A 78 -7.52 -7.46 14.38
C LYS A 78 -8.70 -6.49 14.55
N LYS A 79 -8.81 -5.85 15.72
CA LYS A 79 -9.87 -4.86 15.98
C LYS A 79 -9.79 -3.67 15.02
N ALA A 80 -8.59 -3.17 14.74
CA ALA A 80 -8.40 -2.08 13.79
C ALA A 80 -8.79 -2.49 12.36
N ILE A 81 -8.44 -3.70 11.94
CA ILE A 81 -8.81 -4.24 10.62
C ILE A 81 -10.34 -4.34 10.49
N LEU A 82 -11.05 -4.80 11.52
CA LEU A 82 -12.52 -4.85 11.50
C LEU A 82 -13.13 -3.45 11.37
N ASN A 83 -12.54 -2.44 12.02
CA ASN A 83 -12.99 -1.05 11.86
C ASN A 83 -12.75 -0.51 10.43
N LEU A 84 -11.65 -0.90 9.77
CA LEU A 84 -11.39 -0.55 8.37
C LEU A 84 -12.44 -1.17 7.45
N ALA A 85 -12.82 -2.42 7.69
CA ALA A 85 -13.84 -3.11 6.90
C ALA A 85 -15.17 -2.36 6.88
N LEU A 86 -15.58 -1.78 8.01
CA LEU A 86 -16.82 -1.00 8.14
C LEU A 86 -16.81 0.31 7.34
N ARG A 87 -15.64 0.77 6.88
CA ARG A 87 -15.48 2.04 6.16
C ARG A 87 -14.79 1.87 4.81
N HIS A 88 -14.77 0.66 4.26
CA HIS A 88 -14.07 0.32 3.02
C HIS A 88 -14.38 1.30 1.88
N GLU A 89 -15.65 1.58 1.61
CA GLU A 89 -16.06 2.51 0.54
C GLU A 89 -15.52 3.93 0.74
N VAL A 90 -15.52 4.42 1.97
CA VAL A 90 -14.97 5.75 2.32
C VAL A 90 -13.46 5.79 2.17
N HIS A 91 -12.78 4.68 2.46
CA HIS A 91 -11.35 4.55 2.25
C HIS A 91 -11.01 4.50 0.75
N ILE A 92 -11.72 3.70 -0.04
CA ILE A 92 -11.52 3.60 -1.49
C ILE A 92 -11.68 4.96 -2.18
N SER A 93 -12.68 5.76 -1.80
CA SER A 93 -12.87 7.09 -2.39
C SER A 93 -11.73 8.08 -2.08
N ALA A 94 -10.94 7.82 -1.03
CA ALA A 94 -9.78 8.63 -0.66
C ALA A 94 -8.43 8.03 -1.12
N TYR A 95 -8.40 6.79 -1.64
CA TYR A 95 -7.15 6.08 -1.98
C TYR A 95 -6.62 6.37 -3.38
N GLY A 96 -7.20 7.36 -4.06
CA GLY A 96 -6.77 7.85 -5.37
C GLY A 96 -7.69 7.41 -6.50
N GLU A 97 -7.78 8.27 -7.51
CA GLU A 97 -8.56 8.06 -8.72
C GLU A 97 -7.90 7.00 -9.63
N GLY A 98 -8.70 6.29 -10.43
CA GLY A 98 -8.21 5.27 -11.37
C GLY A 98 -7.97 3.89 -10.75
N ASN A 99 -8.16 3.73 -9.44
CA ASN A 99 -7.93 2.46 -8.74
C ASN A 99 -8.83 1.32 -9.23
N GLU A 100 -9.98 1.61 -9.83
CA GLU A 100 -10.87 0.62 -10.45
C GLU A 100 -10.18 -0.18 -11.57
N ARG A 101 -9.18 0.42 -12.24
CA ARG A 101 -8.38 -0.27 -13.28
C ARG A 101 -7.33 -1.21 -12.68
N ARG A 102 -6.97 -1.02 -11.41
CA ARG A 102 -5.91 -1.75 -10.71
C ARG A 102 -6.47 -2.84 -9.80
N LEU A 103 -7.41 -2.48 -8.93
CA LEU A 103 -7.97 -3.32 -7.86
C LEU A 103 -9.06 -4.26 -8.42
N THR A 104 -8.61 -5.29 -9.12
CA THR A 104 -9.49 -6.19 -9.89
C THR A 104 -9.58 -7.60 -9.31
N GLY A 105 -8.85 -7.89 -8.23
CA GLY A 105 -8.70 -9.25 -7.71
C GLY A 105 -7.61 -10.08 -8.40
N LYS A 106 -6.96 -9.53 -9.44
CA LYS A 106 -5.85 -10.14 -10.17
C LYS A 106 -4.53 -9.44 -9.84
N HIS A 107 -3.40 -9.99 -10.26
CA HIS A 107 -2.06 -9.37 -10.13
C HIS A 107 -1.76 -8.89 -8.71
N GLU A 108 -1.93 -9.80 -7.74
CA GLU A 108 -1.66 -9.52 -6.32
C GLU A 108 -2.46 -8.34 -5.74
N THR A 109 -3.68 -8.10 -6.25
CA THR A 109 -4.61 -7.11 -5.70
C THR A 109 -5.90 -7.77 -5.24
N ALA A 110 -6.58 -7.13 -4.27
CA ALA A 110 -7.98 -7.45 -3.97
C ALA A 110 -8.93 -6.74 -4.96
N SER A 111 -10.16 -7.22 -5.04
CA SER A 111 -11.28 -6.54 -5.71
C SER A 111 -11.54 -5.19 -5.04
N ILE A 112 -11.80 -4.14 -5.81
CA ILE A 112 -12.13 -2.81 -5.28
C ILE A 112 -13.41 -2.80 -4.45
N ASN A 113 -14.33 -3.72 -4.72
CA ASN A 113 -15.65 -3.77 -4.07
C ASN A 113 -15.65 -4.57 -2.76
N ASP A 114 -14.67 -5.47 -2.58
CA ASP A 114 -14.67 -6.43 -1.48
C ASP A 114 -13.55 -6.14 -0.49
N PHE A 115 -13.90 -6.06 0.79
CA PHE A 115 -12.89 -5.99 1.85
C PHE A 115 -12.48 -7.40 2.29
N SER A 116 -11.18 -7.67 2.30
CA SER A 116 -10.60 -8.91 2.79
C SER A 116 -9.31 -8.66 3.55
N TRP A 117 -8.96 -9.55 4.47
CA TRP A 117 -7.67 -9.50 5.15
C TRP A 117 -7.15 -10.91 5.40
N GLY A 118 -5.84 -11.04 5.56
CA GLY A 118 -5.23 -12.32 5.87
C GLY A 118 -3.77 -12.25 6.25
N VAL A 119 -3.28 -13.31 6.89
CA VAL A 119 -1.87 -13.42 7.24
C VAL A 119 -1.08 -13.90 6.03
N ALA A 120 -0.03 -13.15 5.67
CA ALA A 120 0.83 -13.40 4.52
C ALA A 120 0.11 -13.47 3.17
N ASN A 121 -1.16 -13.10 3.10
CA ASN A 121 -1.94 -13.14 1.88
C ASN A 121 -1.70 -11.86 1.06
N ARG A 122 -1.15 -12.01 -0.15
CA ARG A 122 -0.88 -10.88 -1.05
C ARG A 122 -2.13 -10.42 -1.82
N GLY A 123 -3.13 -11.28 -2.00
CA GLY A 123 -4.36 -10.97 -2.75
C GLY A 123 -5.49 -10.40 -1.90
N CYS A 124 -5.21 -9.91 -0.69
CA CYS A 124 -6.22 -9.36 0.21
C CYS A 124 -6.06 -7.85 0.39
N SER A 125 -7.11 -7.18 0.85
CA SER A 125 -7.13 -5.72 1.04
C SER A 125 -6.19 -5.29 2.17
N VAL A 126 -6.10 -6.07 3.25
CA VAL A 126 -5.16 -5.83 4.36
C VAL A 126 -4.37 -7.09 4.70
N ARG A 127 -3.04 -7.01 4.57
CA ARG A 127 -2.13 -8.12 4.89
C ARG A 127 -1.48 -7.93 6.26
N VAL A 128 -1.51 -8.96 7.10
CA VAL A 128 -0.67 -9.01 8.30
C VAL A 128 0.54 -9.92 8.04
N GLY A 129 1.74 -9.48 8.45
CA GLY A 129 2.96 -10.25 8.25
C GLY A 129 2.99 -11.54 9.08
N ARG A 130 3.66 -12.60 8.59
CA ARG A 130 3.84 -13.84 9.36
C ARG A 130 4.56 -13.60 10.67
N GLU A 131 5.56 -12.73 10.64
CA GLU A 131 6.35 -12.39 11.83
C GLU A 131 5.49 -11.69 12.89
N THR A 132 4.68 -10.70 12.49
CA THR A 132 3.71 -10.02 13.38
C THR A 132 2.72 -11.01 14.02
N GLU A 133 2.20 -11.97 13.24
CA GLU A 133 1.34 -13.01 13.80
C GLU A 133 2.09 -13.88 14.82
N GLN A 134 3.30 -14.34 14.48
CA GLN A 134 4.12 -15.19 15.35
C GLN A 134 4.52 -14.49 16.66
N GLN A 135 4.84 -13.20 16.59
CA GLN A 135 5.20 -12.40 17.76
C GLN A 135 3.99 -11.96 18.59
N GLY A 136 2.78 -12.02 18.00
CA GLY A 136 1.54 -11.58 18.65
C GLY A 136 1.47 -10.06 18.85
N LYS A 137 2.24 -9.28 18.06
CA LYS A 137 2.37 -7.83 18.11
C LYS A 137 3.05 -7.29 16.84
#